data_AF-A0A388Q6R9-F1
#
_entry.id   AF-A0A388Q6R9-F1
#
_cell.length_a   1.000
_cell.length_b   1.000
_cell.length_c   1.000
_cell.angle_alpha   90.00
_cell.angle_beta   90.00
_cell.angle_gamma   90.00
#
_symmetry.space_group_name_H-M   'P 1'
#
loop_
_entity.id
_entity.type
_entity.pdbx_description
1 polymer ?
#
loop_
_entity_poly.entity_id
_entity_poly.type
_entity_poly.pdbx_seq_one_letter_code
_entity_poly.pdbx_strand_id
1 'polypeptide(L)'
;MEAVQHIYRQLRSTDAPDDETARGIIDKLFFSDKRYDLGEVGRYKVNRKLGFPLTITKKVLTKDDIIAIIKYLVRLTNAKAEIDDIDHLSNRRVRTVGEQLYAQFGVGLARMARTIRERMNVRDNEVFTPIDLINARTLSSVINSFFGTSQLSQFLDQTNPLSEITHNVVSQRSGPAV
;
A
#
# COMPACT_ATOMS: atom_id res chain seq x y z
N MET A 1 -7.92 28.81 -4.75
CA MET A 1 -8.61 27.91 -5.70
C MET A 1 -7.64 27.36 -6.74
N GLU A 2 -6.74 28.20 -7.25
CA GLU A 2 -5.62 27.85 -8.14
C GLU A 2 -4.79 26.62 -7.69
N ALA A 3 -4.50 26.49 -6.39
CA ALA A 3 -3.64 25.42 -5.88
C ALA A 3 -4.14 23.99 -6.19
N VAL A 4 -5.45 23.76 -6.16
CA VAL A 4 -6.04 22.44 -6.43
C VAL A 4 -5.89 22.07 -7.91
N GLN A 5 -6.10 23.04 -8.80
CA GLN A 5 -5.91 22.86 -10.24
C GLN A 5 -4.43 22.66 -10.59
N HIS A 6 -3.52 23.39 -9.95
CA HIS A 6 -2.08 23.19 -10.11
C HIS A 6 -1.64 21.77 -9.70
N ILE A 7 -2.09 21.29 -8.53
CA ILE A 7 -1.80 19.92 -8.08
C ILE A 7 -2.36 18.90 -9.07
N TYR A 8 -3.58 19.10 -9.55
CA TYR A 8 -4.20 18.21 -10.54
C TYR A 8 -3.39 18.16 -11.84
N ARG A 9 -2.98 19.32 -12.37
CA ARG A 9 -2.16 19.43 -13.58
C ARG A 9 -0.81 18.75 -13.41
N GLN A 10 -0.19 18.87 -12.24
CA GLN A 10 1.08 18.20 -11.95
C GLN A 10 0.94 16.68 -11.85
N LEU A 11 -0.21 16.17 -11.41
CA LEU A 11 -0.46 14.73 -11.28
C LEU A 11 -0.88 14.05 -12.59
N ARG A 12 -1.67 14.74 -13.43
CA ARG A 12 -2.28 14.14 -14.64
C ARG A 12 -1.86 14.80 -15.95
N SER A 13 -0.95 15.77 -15.91
CA SER A 13 -0.47 16.54 -17.07
C SER A 13 -1.58 17.13 -17.94
N THR A 14 -2.78 17.27 -17.39
CA THR A 14 -4.01 17.71 -18.05
C THR A 14 -4.76 18.66 -17.14
N ASP A 15 -5.60 19.51 -17.72
CA ASP A 15 -6.47 20.38 -16.95
C ASP A 15 -7.64 19.59 -16.37
N ALA A 16 -8.05 19.98 -15.17
CA ALA A 16 -9.23 19.40 -14.55
C ALA A 16 -10.47 19.87 -15.32
N PRO A 17 -11.41 18.96 -15.62
CA PRO A 17 -12.68 19.34 -16.24
C PRO A 17 -13.51 20.25 -15.33
N ASP A 18 -13.40 20.06 -14.02
CA ASP A 18 -14.12 20.81 -13.00
C ASP A 18 -13.39 20.74 -11.63
N ASP A 19 -13.70 21.70 -10.76
CA ASP A 19 -13.08 21.82 -9.43
C ASP A 19 -13.43 20.65 -8.50
N GLU A 20 -14.62 20.07 -8.66
CA GLU A 20 -15.09 18.95 -7.84
C GLU A 20 -14.29 17.68 -8.16
N THR A 21 -14.08 17.38 -9.45
CA THR A 21 -13.20 16.31 -9.90
C THR A 21 -11.78 16.50 -9.37
N ALA A 22 -11.24 17.72 -9.43
CA ALA A 22 -9.90 17.99 -8.95
C ALA A 22 -9.75 17.74 -7.44
N ARG A 23 -10.72 18.20 -6.64
CA ARG A 23 -10.78 17.91 -5.20
C ARG A 23 -10.96 16.43 -4.92
N GLY A 24 -11.82 15.77 -5.68
CA GLY A 24 -12.11 14.35 -5.54
C GLY A 24 -10.88 13.47 -5.78
N ILE A 25 -9.95 13.88 -6.64
CA ILE A 25 -8.67 13.16 -6.80
C ILE A 25 -7.78 13.30 -5.57
N ILE A 26 -7.60 14.53 -5.07
CA ILE A 26 -6.77 14.78 -3.88
C ILE A 26 -7.34 14.03 -2.68
N ASP A 27 -8.67 14.04 -2.51
CA ASP A 27 -9.36 13.31 -1.45
C ASP A 27 -9.06 11.80 -1.53
N LYS A 28 -9.20 11.23 -2.73
CA LYS A 28 -8.91 9.82 -2.98
C LYS A 28 -7.43 9.43 -2.81
N LEU A 29 -6.49 10.38 -2.94
CA LEU A 29 -5.06 10.09 -2.83
C LEU A 29 -4.60 9.90 -1.38
N PHE A 30 -5.06 10.74 -0.46
CA PHE A 30 -4.52 10.78 0.90
C PHE A 30 -5.55 10.49 2.00
N PHE A 31 -6.82 10.75 1.72
CA PHE A 31 -7.89 10.76 2.74
C PHE A 31 -8.90 9.61 2.58
N SER A 32 -8.86 8.88 1.46
CA SER A 32 -9.71 7.69 1.25
C SER A 32 -9.08 6.42 1.81
N ASP A 33 -9.79 5.83 2.77
CA ASP A 33 -9.55 4.50 3.36
C ASP A 33 -9.48 3.35 2.34
N LYS A 34 -10.11 3.50 1.16
CA LYS A 34 -10.10 2.51 0.07
C LYS A 34 -8.86 2.55 -0.81
N ARG A 35 -8.08 3.63 -0.75
CA ARG A 35 -6.97 3.88 -1.68
C ARG A 35 -5.65 4.13 -0.96
N TYR A 36 -5.72 4.55 0.29
CA TYR A 36 -4.55 4.90 1.07
C TYR A 36 -4.66 4.29 2.47
N ASP A 37 -3.61 3.58 2.89
CA ASP A 37 -3.51 2.99 4.21
C ASP A 37 -2.05 3.05 4.66
N LEU A 38 -1.76 3.78 5.74
CA LEU A 38 -0.42 3.80 6.36
C LEU A 38 -0.09 2.45 7.02
N GLY A 39 -1.08 1.60 7.22
CA GLY A 39 -1.01 0.45 8.10
C GLY A 39 -0.82 0.87 9.55
N GLU A 40 -0.83 -0.12 10.44
CA GLU A 40 -0.65 0.11 11.88
C GLU A 40 0.75 0.62 12.20
N VAL A 41 1.76 0.03 11.57
CA VAL A 41 3.16 0.41 11.76
C VAL A 41 3.44 1.81 11.21
N GLY A 42 2.92 2.14 10.03
CA GLY A 42 3.12 3.46 9.44
C GLY A 42 2.44 4.55 10.28
N ARG A 43 1.20 4.32 10.72
CA ARG A 43 0.52 5.28 11.60
C ARG A 43 1.24 5.45 12.94
N TYR A 44 1.69 4.36 13.54
CA TYR A 44 2.49 4.39 14.77
C TYR A 44 3.77 5.22 14.59
N LYS A 45 4.52 5.00 13.50
CA LYS A 45 5.74 5.75 13.21
C LYS A 45 5.48 7.25 13.01
N VAL A 46 4.43 7.61 12.27
CA VAL A 46 4.03 9.01 12.06
C VAL A 46 3.67 9.65 13.41
N ASN A 47 2.82 9.02 14.20
CA ASN A 47 2.41 9.56 15.51
C ASN A 47 3.62 9.74 16.44
N ARG A 48 4.50 8.73 16.52
CA ARG A 48 5.72 8.79 17.34
C ARG A 48 6.66 9.93 16.89
N LYS A 49 6.84 10.12 15.57
CA LYS A 49 7.74 11.13 15.02
C LYS A 49 7.21 12.55 15.21
N LEU A 50 5.89 12.73 15.07
CA LEU A 50 5.24 14.04 15.19
C LEU A 50 4.83 14.40 16.62
N GLY A 51 4.97 13.47 17.58
CA GLY A 51 4.58 13.67 18.98
C GLY A 51 3.08 13.61 19.23
N PHE A 52 2.32 12.93 18.35
CA PHE A 52 0.89 12.70 18.53
C PHE A 52 0.62 11.49 19.45
N PRO A 53 -0.60 11.39 20.03
CA PRO A 53 -1.00 10.20 20.77
C PRO A 53 -0.82 8.91 19.96
N LEU A 54 -0.30 7.85 20.59
CA LEU A 54 0.00 6.58 19.91
C LEU A 54 -1.24 5.74 19.57
N THR A 55 -2.43 6.21 19.93
CA THR A 55 -3.71 5.58 19.58
C THR A 55 -3.93 5.57 18.08
N ILE A 56 -4.12 4.37 17.51
CA ILE A 56 -4.38 4.16 16.10
C ILE A 56 -5.90 4.29 15.88
N THR A 57 -6.37 5.52 15.67
CA THR A 57 -7.79 5.81 15.41
C THR A 57 -8.12 5.85 13.92
N LYS A 58 -7.20 6.36 13.10
CA LYS A 58 -7.33 6.44 11.64
C LYS A 58 -6.03 5.99 10.98
N LYS A 59 -6.14 5.14 9.95
CA LYS A 59 -4.98 4.66 9.19
C LYS A 59 -4.66 5.51 7.95
N VAL A 60 -5.55 6.42 7.59
CA VAL A 60 -5.31 7.45 6.55
C VAL A 60 -4.54 8.64 7.10
N LEU A 61 -3.97 9.46 6.22
CA LEU A 61 -3.41 10.75 6.60
C LEU A 61 -4.53 11.73 6.93
N THR A 62 -4.27 12.64 7.86
CA THR A 62 -5.16 13.75 8.20
C THR A 62 -4.50 15.08 7.86
N LYS A 63 -5.31 16.14 7.78
CA LYS A 63 -4.80 17.49 7.52
C LYS A 63 -3.81 17.93 8.61
N ASP A 64 -4.07 17.55 9.86
CA ASP A 64 -3.19 17.84 11.00
C ASP A 64 -1.84 17.14 10.87
N ASP A 65 -1.81 15.90 10.36
CA ASP A 65 -0.56 15.21 10.07
C ASP A 65 0.26 15.96 9.03
N ILE A 66 -0.36 16.40 7.93
CA ILE A 66 0.32 17.14 6.86
C ILE A 66 0.90 18.46 7.41
N ILE A 67 0.12 19.20 8.19
CA ILE A 67 0.59 20.46 8.82
C ILE A 67 1.76 20.19 9.76
N ALA A 68 1.68 19.13 10.59
CA ALA A 68 2.75 18.76 11.50
C ALA A 68 4.02 18.29 10.77
N ILE A 69 3.88 17.54 9.67
CA ILE A 69 5.00 17.14 8.81
C ILE A 69 5.70 18.37 8.24
N ILE A 70 4.95 19.33 7.69
CA ILE A 70 5.53 20.57 7.15
C ILE A 70 6.24 21.36 8.24
N LYS A 71 5.63 21.51 9.43
CA LYS A 71 6.28 22.15 10.59
C LYS A 71 7.56 21.44 11.02
N TYR A 72 7.55 20.11 11.00
CA TYR A 72 8.73 19.30 11.32
C TYR A 72 9.86 19.52 10.29
N LEU A 73 9.53 19.56 9.00
CA LEU A 73 10.49 19.86 7.94
C LEU A 73 11.09 21.26 8.10
N VAL A 74 10.28 22.28 8.40
CA VAL A 74 10.78 23.64 8.66
C VAL A 74 11.70 23.67 9.90
N ARG A 75 11.39 22.90 10.95
CA ARG A 75 12.29 22.76 12.11
C ARG A 75 13.61 22.10 11.73
N LEU A 76 13.57 21.09 10.87
CA LEU A 76 14.76 20.39 10.36
C LEU A 76 15.67 21.35 9.58
N THR A 77 15.10 22.16 8.69
CA THR A 77 15.85 23.19 7.95
C THR A 77 16.48 24.23 8.87
N ASN A 78 15.81 24.56 9.98
CA ASN A 78 16.33 25.48 11.01
C ASN A 78 17.29 24.81 12.02
N ALA A 79 17.71 23.56 11.77
CA ALA A 79 18.55 22.76 12.68
C ALA A 79 17.98 22.58 14.11
N LYS A 80 16.66 22.67 14.27
CA LYS A 80 15.92 22.46 15.53
C LYS A 80 15.33 21.03 15.63
N ALA A 81 15.81 20.12 14.80
CA ALA A 81 15.43 18.71 14.77
C ALA A 81 16.58 17.90 14.15
N GLU A 82 16.64 16.62 14.48
CA GLU A 82 17.64 15.70 13.94
C GLU A 82 17.14 14.99 12.68
N ILE A 83 18.09 14.73 11.78
CA ILE A 83 17.89 13.95 10.56
C ILE A 83 17.82 12.46 10.96
N ASP A 84 16.87 11.73 10.41
CA ASP A 84 16.75 10.29 10.66
C ASP A 84 17.83 9.51 9.92
N ASP A 85 18.44 8.56 10.62
CA ASP A 85 19.31 7.56 10.00
C ASP A 85 18.45 6.49 9.28
N ILE A 86 18.67 6.38 7.96
CA ILE A 86 17.96 5.44 7.08
C ILE A 86 18.35 3.98 7.35
N ASP A 87 19.55 3.74 7.90
CA ASP A 87 20.07 2.40 8.14
C ASP A 87 19.72 1.88 9.53
N HIS A 88 19.19 2.75 10.40
CA HIS A 88 18.72 2.36 11.72
C HIS A 88 17.64 1.27 11.61
N LEU A 89 17.85 0.14 12.30
CA LEU A 89 16.99 -1.04 12.15
C LEU A 89 15.53 -0.77 12.53
N SER A 90 15.25 0.16 13.44
CA SER A 90 13.87 0.55 13.76
C SER A 90 13.14 1.20 12.56
N ASN A 91 13.88 1.72 11.58
CA ASN A 91 13.36 2.27 10.34
C ASN A 91 13.21 1.21 9.24
N ARG A 92 13.88 0.06 9.38
CA ARG A 92 13.75 -1.10 8.49
C ARG A 92 12.69 -2.06 9.01
N ARG A 93 11.90 -2.65 8.10
CA ARG A 93 10.94 -3.70 8.42
C ARG A 93 11.24 -4.92 7.56
N VAL A 94 11.40 -6.07 8.20
CA VAL A 94 11.45 -7.36 7.52
C VAL A 94 10.01 -7.75 7.17
N ARG A 95 9.77 -8.06 5.90
CA ARG A 95 8.48 -8.58 5.43
C ARG A 95 8.59 -10.07 5.20
N THR A 96 7.71 -10.85 5.83
CA THR A 96 7.69 -12.30 5.64
C THR A 96 6.95 -12.68 4.35
N VAL A 97 7.14 -13.91 3.87
CA VAL A 97 6.44 -14.44 2.69
C VAL A 97 4.92 -14.34 2.85
N GLY A 98 4.40 -14.61 4.06
CA GLY A 98 2.97 -14.51 4.35
C GLY A 98 2.42 -13.10 4.18
N GLU A 99 3.14 -12.07 4.64
CA GLU A 99 2.73 -10.68 4.47
C GLU A 99 2.71 -10.25 3.00
N GLN A 100 3.69 -10.68 2.22
CA GLN A 100 3.77 -10.36 0.79
C GLN A 100 2.68 -11.06 0.00
N LEU A 101 2.43 -12.35 0.29
CA LEU A 101 1.36 -13.12 -0.32
C LEU A 101 -0.01 -12.52 0.04
N TYR A 102 -0.21 -12.12 1.30
CA TYR A 102 -1.43 -11.46 1.75
C TYR A 102 -1.73 -10.18 0.95
N ALA A 103 -0.71 -9.34 0.73
CA ALA A 103 -0.85 -8.13 -0.06
C ALA A 103 -1.28 -8.43 -1.52
N GLN A 104 -0.65 -9.42 -2.17
CA GLN A 104 -1.02 -9.82 -3.53
C GLN A 104 -2.40 -10.45 -3.59
N PHE A 105 -2.75 -11.27 -2.60
CA PHE A 105 -4.06 -11.89 -2.48
C PHE A 105 -5.17 -10.84 -2.33
N GLY A 106 -4.94 -9.78 -1.55
CA GLY A 106 -5.85 -8.64 -1.43
C GLY A 106 -6.12 -7.95 -2.77
N VAL A 107 -5.10 -7.77 -3.61
CA VAL A 107 -5.26 -7.25 -4.99
C VAL A 107 -6.10 -8.21 -5.84
N GLY A 108 -5.88 -9.52 -5.71
CA GLY A 108 -6.67 -10.55 -6.38
C GLY A 108 -8.15 -10.51 -6.01
N LEU A 109 -8.45 -10.43 -4.72
CA LEU A 109 -9.82 -10.30 -4.21
C LEU A 109 -10.49 -9.01 -4.68
N ALA A 110 -9.78 -7.88 -4.67
CA ALA A 110 -10.30 -6.61 -5.16
C ALA A 110 -10.68 -6.67 -6.65
N ARG A 111 -9.88 -7.37 -7.47
CA ARG A 111 -10.21 -7.64 -8.88
C ARG A 111 -11.46 -8.52 -9.01
N MET A 112 -11.52 -9.62 -8.26
CA MET A 112 -12.69 -10.51 -8.28
C MET A 112 -13.96 -9.77 -7.88
N ALA A 113 -13.92 -8.98 -6.80
CA ALA A 113 -15.05 -8.18 -6.33
C ALA A 113 -15.52 -7.16 -7.38
N ARG A 114 -14.60 -6.61 -8.19
CA ARG A 114 -14.97 -5.73 -9.31
C ARG A 114 -15.74 -6.50 -10.38
N THR A 115 -15.21 -7.64 -10.83
CA THR A 115 -15.84 -8.48 -11.86
C THR A 115 -17.21 -9.01 -11.42
N ILE A 116 -17.36 -9.39 -10.15
CA ILE A 116 -18.65 -9.79 -9.59
C ILE A 116 -19.65 -8.64 -9.68
N ARG A 117 -19.26 -7.43 -9.25
CA ARG A 117 -20.13 -6.25 -9.31
C ARG A 117 -20.54 -5.90 -10.74
N GLU A 118 -19.61 -6.00 -11.69
CA GLU A 118 -19.88 -5.79 -13.12
C GLU A 118 -20.87 -6.82 -13.66
N ARG A 119 -20.72 -8.11 -13.32
CA ARG A 119 -21.64 -9.18 -13.75
C ARG A 119 -23.04 -9.02 -13.18
N MET A 120 -23.16 -8.64 -11.91
CA MET A 120 -24.45 -8.40 -11.27
C MET A 120 -25.20 -7.25 -11.96
N ASN A 121 -24.50 -6.15 -12.29
CA ASN A 121 -25.11 -4.97 -12.89
C ASN A 121 -25.58 -5.15 -14.34
N VAL A 122 -25.12 -6.20 -15.04
CA VAL A 122 -25.50 -6.47 -16.44
C VAL A 122 -26.76 -7.32 -16.53
N ARG A 123 -27.11 -8.09 -15.50
CA ARG A 123 -28.27 -9.01 -15.54
C ARG A 123 -29.16 -8.87 -14.30
N ASP A 124 -29.72 -7.68 -14.12
CA ASP A 124 -30.59 -7.36 -12.97
C ASP A 124 -31.83 -8.27 -12.82
N ASN A 125 -32.24 -9.00 -13.87
CA ASN A 125 -33.43 -9.85 -13.87
C ASN A 125 -33.15 -11.38 -13.80
N GLU A 126 -31.89 -11.80 -13.65
CA GLU A 126 -31.54 -13.23 -13.46
C GLU A 126 -31.34 -13.55 -11.97
N VAL A 127 -31.84 -14.70 -11.50
CA VAL A 127 -31.54 -15.20 -10.16
C VAL A 127 -30.10 -15.73 -10.16
N PHE A 128 -29.17 -14.93 -9.64
CA PHE A 128 -27.78 -15.35 -9.49
C PHE A 128 -27.61 -16.32 -8.33
N THR A 129 -26.84 -17.38 -8.56
CA THR A 129 -26.29 -18.17 -7.45
C THR A 129 -24.85 -17.76 -7.16
N PRO A 130 -24.38 -17.81 -5.89
CA PRO A 130 -23.01 -17.38 -5.55
C PRO A 130 -21.90 -18.10 -6.32
N ILE A 131 -22.14 -19.35 -6.74
CA ILE A 131 -21.17 -20.16 -7.50
C ILE A 131 -20.96 -19.62 -8.93
N ASP A 132 -21.96 -18.96 -9.52
CA ASP A 132 -21.87 -18.39 -10.88
C ASP A 132 -21.02 -17.10 -10.92
N LEU A 133 -20.93 -16.41 -9.78
CA LEU A 133 -20.22 -15.14 -9.64
C LEU A 133 -18.74 -15.34 -9.30
N ILE A 134 -18.40 -16.40 -8.57
CA ILE A 134 -17.04 -16.63 -8.06
C ILE A 134 -16.19 -17.38 -9.10
N ASN A 135 -15.05 -16.78 -9.49
CA ASN A 135 -14.09 -17.42 -10.37
C ASN A 135 -12.77 -17.74 -9.66
N ALA A 136 -12.60 -18.99 -9.24
CA ALA A 136 -11.41 -19.46 -8.53
C ALA A 136 -10.10 -19.31 -9.33
N ARG A 137 -10.15 -19.35 -10.68
CA ARG A 137 -8.97 -19.22 -11.54
C ARG A 137 -8.24 -17.88 -11.34
N THR A 138 -8.99 -16.83 -10.99
CA THR A 138 -8.40 -15.51 -10.74
C THR A 138 -7.50 -15.50 -9.50
N LEU A 139 -7.86 -16.23 -8.44
CA LEU A 139 -7.03 -16.36 -7.24
C LEU A 139 -5.84 -17.28 -7.48
N SER A 140 -6.04 -18.42 -8.14
CA SER A 140 -4.94 -19.33 -8.48
C SER A 140 -3.88 -18.65 -9.35
N SER A 141 -4.29 -17.79 -10.29
CA SER A 141 -3.36 -17.03 -11.12
C SER A 141 -2.49 -16.06 -10.31
N VAL A 142 -3.03 -15.43 -9.26
CA VAL A 142 -2.27 -14.51 -8.39
C VAL A 142 -1.23 -15.29 -7.59
N ILE A 143 -1.61 -16.44 -7.04
CA ILE A 143 -0.70 -17.32 -6.28
C ILE A 143 0.43 -17.81 -7.19
N ASN A 144 0.08 -18.34 -8.37
CA ASN A 144 1.06 -18.86 -9.31
C ASN A 144 2.00 -17.76 -9.83
N SER A 145 1.50 -16.55 -10.06
CA SER A 145 2.35 -15.42 -10.41
C SER A 145 3.30 -15.07 -9.27
N PHE A 146 2.84 -15.04 -8.02
CA PHE A 146 3.69 -14.72 -6.88
C PHE A 146 4.86 -15.70 -6.75
N PHE A 147 4.61 -17.01 -6.78
CA PHE A 147 5.67 -18.02 -6.65
C PHE A 147 6.49 -18.20 -7.94
N GLY A 148 5.92 -17.92 -9.11
CA GLY A 148 6.59 -18.11 -10.39
C GLY A 148 7.45 -16.94 -10.87
N THR A 149 7.14 -15.70 -10.47
CA THR A 149 7.86 -14.50 -10.96
C THR A 149 8.51 -13.67 -9.85
N SER A 150 8.28 -13.97 -8.57
CA SER A 150 8.92 -13.24 -7.48
C SER A 150 10.42 -13.56 -7.42
N GLN A 151 11.25 -12.51 -7.42
CA GLN A 151 12.70 -12.62 -7.21
C GLN A 151 13.08 -13.23 -5.85
N LEU A 152 12.14 -13.22 -4.90
CA LEU A 152 12.31 -13.81 -3.57
C LEU A 152 11.92 -15.31 -3.53
N SER A 153 11.26 -15.80 -4.59
CA SER A 153 10.89 -17.21 -4.75
C SER A 153 12.02 -17.91 -5.51
N GLN A 154 13.10 -18.25 -4.78
CA GLN A 154 14.30 -18.86 -5.34
C GLN A 154 14.31 -20.38 -5.14
N PHE A 155 15.05 -21.08 -5.98
CA PHE A 155 15.30 -22.51 -5.77
C PHE A 155 16.14 -22.71 -4.51
N LEU A 156 15.69 -23.62 -3.64
CA LEU A 156 16.37 -23.92 -2.39
C LEU A 156 17.80 -24.39 -2.63
N ASP A 157 18.74 -23.93 -1.80
CA ASP A 157 20.13 -24.39 -1.86
C ASP A 157 20.24 -25.67 -1.04
N GLN A 158 20.41 -26.79 -1.73
CA GLN A 158 20.45 -28.14 -1.14
C GLN A 158 21.87 -28.71 -1.07
N THR A 159 22.90 -27.87 -1.16
CA THR A 159 24.31 -28.33 -1.15
C THR A 159 24.65 -29.08 0.16
N ASN A 160 24.13 -28.62 1.30
CA ASN A 160 24.26 -29.28 2.60
C ASN A 160 23.16 -28.76 3.57
N PRO A 161 22.92 -29.42 4.72
CA PRO A 161 21.87 -29.02 5.66
C PRO A 161 22.03 -27.60 6.24
N LEU A 162 23.27 -27.10 6.36
CA LEU A 162 23.53 -25.74 6.85
C LEU A 162 23.16 -24.70 5.79
N SER A 163 23.45 -24.96 4.51
CA SER A 163 23.06 -24.13 3.38
C SER A 163 21.54 -23.99 3.29
N GLU A 164 20.81 -25.09 3.49
CA GLU A 164 19.34 -25.10 3.49
C GLU A 164 18.77 -24.21 4.60
N ILE A 165 19.25 -24.37 5.83
CA ILE A 165 18.80 -23.55 6.97
C ILE A 165 19.16 -22.09 6.75
N THR A 166 20.37 -21.81 6.25
CA THR A 166 20.85 -20.43 5.99
C THR A 166 20.01 -19.73 4.94
N HIS A 167 19.65 -20.44 3.86
CA HIS A 167 18.77 -19.89 2.83
C HIS A 167 17.40 -19.53 3.41
N ASN A 168 16.83 -20.38 4.26
CA ASN A 168 15.50 -20.15 4.84
C ASN A 168 15.43 -18.97 5.82
N VAL A 169 16.56 -18.55 6.41
CA VAL A 169 16.61 -17.40 7.35
C VAL A 169 17.16 -16.12 6.73
N VAL A 170 17.59 -16.16 5.48
CA VAL A 170 18.23 -15.01 4.84
C VAL A 170 17.21 -13.89 4.57
N SER A 171 17.57 -12.66 4.95
CA SER A 171 16.80 -11.47 4.61
C SER A 171 17.43 -10.79 3.40
N GLN A 172 16.68 -10.64 2.31
CA GLN A 172 17.15 -9.93 1.12
C GLN A 172 16.67 -8.47 1.12
N ARG A 173 17.55 -7.56 0.68
CA ARG A 173 17.23 -6.12 0.52
C ARG A 173 16.63 -5.80 -0.85
N SER A 174 16.80 -6.70 -1.81
CA SER A 174 16.35 -6.61 -3.20
C SER A 174 15.04 -7.35 -3.41
N GLY A 175 14.06 -6.68 -4.04
CA GLY A 175 12.73 -7.20 -4.33
C GLY A 175 11.79 -6.04 -4.69
N PRO A 176 10.58 -6.31 -5.22
CA PRO A 176 9.66 -5.25 -5.61
C PRO A 176 9.29 -4.38 -4.40
N ALA A 177 9.57 -3.09 -4.51
CA ALA A 177 9.08 -2.08 -3.59
C ALA A 177 7.58 -1.87 -3.86
N VAL A 178 6.75 -2.70 -3.24
CA VAL A 178 5.30 -2.44 -3.14
C VAL A 178 5.01 -1.75 -1.81
#